data_AF-A0A2V9UWB6-F1
#
_entry.id   AF-A0A2V9UWB6-F1
#
_cell.length_a   1.000
_cell.length_b   1.000
_cell.length_c   1.000
_cell.angle_alpha   90.00
_cell.angle_beta   90.00
_cell.angle_gamma   90.00
#
_symmetry.space_group_name_H-M   'P 1'
#
loop_
_entity.id
_entity.type
_entity.pdbx_description
1 polymer ?
#
loop_
_entity_poly.entity_id
_entity_poly.type
_entity_poly.pdbx_seq_one_letter_code
_entity_poly.pdbx_strand_id
1 'polypeptide(L)'
;MGEVGLGERLASLDVREFTTLKALRERLVQIVEEFAVWSPKSRERTAGSPFYFCSSKIIVLPRQQLAANLAEFVAGLKQVSVHSIHYHFIEARLRRKLESNDFSIWLARDLGMEQEAERLNRIDIYTSTLDGVRRKIIQILQSAVN
;
A
#
# COMPACT_ATOMS: atom_id res chain seq x y z
N MET A 1 -25.05 -4.90 2.44
CA MET A 1 -25.24 -3.64 3.18
C MET A 1 -25.58 -2.56 2.15
N GLY A 2 -26.60 -1.74 2.41
CA GLY A 2 -27.02 -0.62 1.55
C GLY A 2 -26.83 0.75 2.20
N GLU A 3 -26.02 0.84 3.26
CA GLU A 3 -25.75 2.09 4.00
C GLU A 3 -24.64 2.87 3.29
N VAL A 4 -25.04 3.66 2.28
CA VAL A 4 -24.12 4.45 1.45
C VAL A 4 -23.23 5.34 2.31
N GLY A 5 -23.79 6.01 3.32
CA GLY A 5 -23.05 6.93 4.18
C GLY A 5 -21.95 6.28 5.02
N LEU A 6 -22.11 5.02 5.46
CA LEU A 6 -21.02 4.31 6.14
C LEU A 6 -19.94 3.89 5.14
N GLY A 7 -20.36 3.42 3.96
CA GLY A 7 -19.45 3.07 2.87
C GLY A 7 -18.54 4.23 2.48
N GLU A 8 -19.12 5.42 2.32
CA GLU A 8 -18.38 6.65 2.00
C GLU A 8 -17.36 7.02 3.09
N ARG A 9 -17.77 6.99 4.38
CA ARG A 9 -16.86 7.30 5.50
C ARG A 9 -15.68 6.33 5.60
N LEU A 10 -15.91 5.05 5.31
CA LEU A 10 -14.85 4.05 5.28
C LEU A 10 -13.94 4.24 4.06
N ALA A 11 -14.52 4.58 2.90
CA ALA A 11 -13.76 4.80 1.66
C ALA A 11 -12.94 6.09 1.67
N SER A 12 -13.35 7.11 2.42
CA SER A 12 -12.62 8.38 2.55
C SER A 12 -11.36 8.30 3.42
N LEU A 13 -11.11 7.15 4.06
CA LEU A 13 -9.97 6.99 4.96
C LEU A 13 -8.67 6.91 4.15
N ASP A 14 -7.77 7.88 4.35
CA ASP A 14 -6.41 7.80 3.82
C ASP A 14 -5.53 7.00 4.77
N VAL A 15 -5.40 5.72 4.46
CA VAL A 15 -4.53 4.76 5.15
C VAL A 15 -3.05 5.17 5.22
N ARG A 16 -2.59 6.13 4.40
CA ARG A 16 -1.21 6.65 4.42
C ARG A 16 -0.96 7.59 5.60
N GLU A 17 -2.01 8.10 6.23
CA GLU A 17 -1.90 8.94 7.43
C GLU A 17 -1.54 8.13 8.69
N PHE A 18 -1.52 6.79 8.58
CA PHE A 18 -1.27 5.89 9.70
C PHE A 18 0.13 5.30 9.60
N THR A 19 0.82 5.22 10.73
CA THR A 19 2.13 4.56 10.85
C THR A 19 2.04 3.14 11.42
N THR A 20 0.85 2.72 11.87
CA THR A 20 0.63 1.37 12.42
C THR A 20 -0.73 0.81 12.05
N LEU A 21 -0.80 -0.52 11.91
CA LEU A 21 -2.07 -1.24 11.75
C LEU A 21 -3.00 -1.08 12.95
N LYS A 22 -2.44 -0.85 14.15
CA LYS A 22 -3.24 -0.62 15.35
C LYS A 22 -4.03 0.69 15.23
N ALA A 23 -3.36 1.79 14.88
CA ALA A 23 -4.01 3.08 14.70
C ALA A 23 -5.06 3.05 13.58
N LEU A 24 -4.76 2.37 12.46
CA LEU A 24 -5.73 2.17 11.39
C LEU A 24 -6.97 1.39 11.87
N ARG A 25 -6.77 0.30 12.63
CA ARG A 25 -7.87 -0.49 13.20
C ARG A 25 -8.72 0.35 14.15
N GLU A 26 -8.09 1.12 15.03
CA GLU A 26 -8.78 2.00 15.97
C GLU A 26 -9.65 3.03 15.23
N ARG A 27 -9.13 3.63 14.15
CA ARG A 27 -9.92 4.55 13.32
C ARG A 27 -11.10 3.87 12.64
N LEU A 28 -10.92 2.68 12.08
CA LEU A 28 -12.01 1.92 11.44
C LEU A 28 -13.12 1.58 12.45
N VAL A 29 -12.75 1.14 13.65
CA VAL A 29 -13.69 0.88 14.75
C VAL A 29 -14.46 2.14 15.10
N GLN A 30 -13.75 3.25 15.29
CA GLN A 30 -14.36 4.54 15.61
C GLN A 30 -15.39 4.97 14.55
N ILE A 31 -15.09 4.84 13.25
CA ILE A 31 -16.04 5.18 12.18
C ILE A 31 -17.33 4.35 12.29
N VAL A 32 -17.19 3.05 12.54
CA VAL A 32 -18.33 2.14 12.66
C VAL A 32 -19.14 2.45 13.92
N GLU A 33 -18.50 2.72 15.05
CA GLU A 33 -19.15 3.08 16.31
C GLU A 33 -19.90 4.41 16.21
N GLU A 34 -19.26 5.45 15.67
CA GLU A 34 -19.86 6.76 15.42
C GLU A 34 -21.10 6.64 14.51
N PHE A 35 -20.99 5.86 13.43
CA PHE A 35 -22.12 5.61 12.54
C PHE A 35 -23.24 4.83 13.24
N ALA A 36 -22.90 3.84 14.05
CA ALA A 36 -23.85 3.05 14.81
C ALA A 36 -24.60 3.89 15.85
N VAL A 37 -23.96 4.91 16.44
CA VAL A 37 -24.63 5.88 17.33
C VAL A 37 -25.55 6.81 16.54
N TRP A 38 -25.09 7.31 15.39
CA TRP A 38 -25.85 8.23 14.55
C TRP A 38 -27.08 7.57 13.90
N SER A 39 -27.00 6.29 13.54
CA SER A 39 -28.12 5.52 12.99
C SER A 39 -28.34 4.20 13.76
N PRO A 40 -29.07 4.23 14.89
CA PRO A 40 -29.34 3.04 15.70
C PRO A 40 -30.05 1.93 14.91
N LYS A 41 -30.96 2.30 13.98
CA LYS A 41 -31.69 1.34 13.13
C LYS A 41 -30.74 0.52 12.24
N SER A 42 -29.57 1.04 11.91
CA SER A 42 -28.58 0.32 11.11
C SER A 42 -27.90 -0.81 11.89
N ARG A 43 -27.90 -0.79 13.24
CA ARG A 43 -27.32 -1.86 14.08
C ARG A 43 -28.07 -3.19 13.98
N GLU A 44 -29.38 -3.10 13.75
CA GLU A 44 -30.28 -4.26 13.70
C GLU A 44 -30.40 -4.83 12.29
N ARG A 45 -29.77 -4.19 11.29
CA ARG A 45 -29.83 -4.62 9.90
C ARG A 45 -28.91 -5.81 9.65
N THR A 46 -29.49 -6.89 9.16
CA THR A 46 -28.71 -8.02 8.64
C THR A 46 -28.21 -7.71 7.23
N ALA A 47 -26.93 -7.96 6.97
CA ALA A 47 -26.38 -7.90 5.62
C ALA A 47 -26.84 -9.12 4.81
N GLY A 48 -27.13 -8.93 3.52
CA GLY A 48 -27.50 -10.04 2.62
C GLY A 48 -26.38 -11.06 2.38
N SER A 49 -25.14 -10.74 2.79
CA SER A 49 -24.01 -11.66 2.87
C SER A 49 -23.20 -11.34 4.12
N PRO A 50 -22.70 -12.35 4.85
CA PRO A 50 -21.77 -12.12 5.96
C PRO A 50 -20.44 -11.53 5.45
N PHE A 51 -19.74 -10.85 6.36
CA PHE A 51 -18.36 -10.40 6.15
C PHE A 51 -17.41 -11.39 6.82
N TYR A 52 -16.51 -11.99 6.05
CA TYR A 52 -15.53 -12.94 6.56
C TYR A 52 -14.22 -12.24 6.90
N PHE A 53 -13.77 -12.40 8.14
CA PHE A 53 -12.44 -11.93 8.55
C PHE A 53 -11.38 -12.92 8.09
N CYS A 54 -10.49 -12.47 7.23
CA CYS A 54 -9.35 -13.25 6.74
C CYS A 54 -8.04 -12.69 7.29
N SER A 55 -7.06 -13.56 7.50
CA SER A 55 -5.68 -13.18 7.78
C SER A 55 -4.74 -13.79 6.75
N SER A 56 -3.62 -13.12 6.48
CA SER A 56 -2.61 -13.56 5.52
C SER A 56 -1.28 -13.79 6.21
N LYS A 57 -0.56 -14.84 5.81
CA LYS A 57 0.85 -15.06 6.16
C LYS A 57 1.69 -15.00 4.89
N ILE A 58 2.82 -14.30 4.96
CA ILE A 58 3.72 -14.12 3.82
C ILE A 58 4.91 -15.07 3.99
N ILE A 59 5.19 -15.86 2.96
CA ILE A 59 6.39 -16.70 2.88
C ILE A 59 7.31 -16.06 1.84
N VAL A 60 8.53 -15.72 2.26
CA VAL A 60 9.50 -15.02 1.42
C VAL A 60 10.48 -16.03 0.84
N LEU A 61 10.57 -16.06 -0.49
CA LEU A 61 11.52 -16.89 -1.22
C LEU A 61 12.59 -15.96 -1.83
N PRO A 62 13.87 -16.13 -1.48
CA PRO A 62 14.93 -15.32 -2.05
C PRO A 62 15.05 -15.56 -3.55
N ARG A 63 15.33 -14.51 -4.32
CA ARG A 63 15.65 -14.59 -5.74
C ARG A 63 17.10 -14.20 -5.97
N GLN A 64 17.73 -14.81 -6.98
CA GLN A 64 19.12 -14.54 -7.36
C GLN A 64 19.30 -13.24 -8.16
N GLN A 65 18.26 -12.43 -8.30
CA GLN A 65 18.31 -11.20 -9.08
C GLN A 65 18.71 -10.04 -8.18
N LEU A 66 19.85 -9.43 -8.47
CA LEU A 66 20.41 -8.29 -7.77
C LEU A 66 20.49 -7.09 -8.72
N ALA A 67 20.53 -5.90 -8.15
CA ALA A 67 20.78 -4.66 -8.88
C ALA A 67 21.77 -3.81 -8.09
N ALA A 68 22.87 -3.43 -8.72
CA ALA A 68 23.92 -2.59 -8.14
C ALA A 68 23.79 -1.12 -8.54
N ASN A 69 22.98 -0.81 -9.56
CA ASN A 69 22.77 0.53 -10.07
C ASN A 69 21.33 0.72 -10.58
N LEU A 70 20.97 1.96 -10.91
CA LEU A 70 19.64 2.32 -11.37
C LEU A 70 19.23 1.58 -12.66
N ALA A 71 20.16 1.40 -13.60
CA ALA A 71 19.86 0.74 -14.88
C ALA A 71 19.50 -0.73 -14.68
N GLU A 72 20.28 -1.45 -13.87
CA GLU A 72 19.99 -2.83 -13.47
C GLU A 72 18.68 -2.93 -12.68
N PHE A 73 18.41 -1.97 -11.81
CA PHE A 73 17.17 -1.95 -11.03
C PHE A 73 15.94 -1.78 -11.93
N VAL A 74 15.97 -0.83 -12.87
CA VAL A 74 14.90 -0.62 -13.86
C VAL A 74 14.73 -1.85 -14.76
N ALA A 75 15.83 -2.48 -15.20
CA ALA A 75 15.78 -3.73 -15.96
C ALA A 75 15.16 -4.87 -15.13
N GLY A 76 15.52 -4.96 -13.86
CA GLY A 76 14.97 -5.92 -12.91
C GLY A 76 13.46 -5.75 -12.74
N LEU A 77 12.98 -4.52 -12.48
CA LEU A 77 11.56 -4.22 -12.31
C LEU A 77 10.67 -4.70 -13.48
N LYS A 78 11.21 -4.76 -14.69
CA LYS A 78 10.52 -5.27 -15.89
C LYS A 78 10.41 -6.80 -15.92
N GLN A 79 11.34 -7.50 -15.28
CA GLN A 79 11.46 -8.96 -15.33
C GLN A 79 10.88 -9.67 -14.11
N VAL A 80 10.94 -9.04 -12.93
CA VAL A 80 10.44 -9.65 -11.69
C VAL A 80 8.94 -9.92 -11.77
N SER A 81 8.42 -10.84 -10.94
CA SER A 81 6.97 -11.01 -10.80
C SER A 81 6.33 -9.83 -10.07
N VAL A 82 5.04 -9.60 -10.29
CA VAL A 82 4.29 -8.56 -9.56
C VAL A 82 4.29 -8.80 -8.05
N HIS A 83 4.46 -10.05 -7.62
CA HIS A 83 4.59 -10.43 -6.21
C HIS A 83 5.87 -9.87 -5.56
N SER A 84 6.96 -9.72 -6.32
CA SER A 84 8.17 -9.05 -5.81
C SER A 84 7.95 -7.55 -5.64
N ILE A 85 7.18 -6.93 -6.54
CA ILE A 85 6.76 -5.53 -6.38
C ILE A 85 5.86 -5.39 -5.15
N HIS A 86 4.87 -6.28 -4.99
CA HIS A 86 4.02 -6.31 -3.81
C HIS A 86 4.86 -6.44 -2.52
N TYR A 87 5.83 -7.35 -2.47
CA TYR A 87 6.66 -7.58 -1.29
C TYR A 87 7.56 -6.39 -0.91
N HIS A 88 8.27 -5.81 -1.89
CA HIS A 88 9.24 -4.74 -1.64
C HIS A 88 8.64 -3.34 -1.62
N PHE A 89 7.47 -3.14 -2.24
CA PHE A 89 6.85 -1.83 -2.36
C PHE A 89 5.63 -1.65 -1.45
N ILE A 90 4.77 -2.67 -1.36
CA ILE A 90 3.50 -2.58 -0.62
C ILE A 90 3.64 -3.16 0.77
N GLU A 91 3.95 -4.45 0.90
CA GLU A 91 4.03 -5.07 2.23
C GLU A 91 5.23 -4.52 3.02
N ALA A 92 6.33 -4.16 2.35
CA ALA A 92 7.43 -3.44 2.97
C ALA A 92 6.98 -2.24 3.81
N ARG A 93 5.92 -1.51 3.41
CA ARG A 93 5.36 -0.43 4.23
C ARG A 93 4.92 -0.94 5.59
N LEU A 94 4.23 -2.07 5.69
CA LEU A 94 3.84 -2.64 6.99
C LEU A 94 5.05 -2.96 7.86
N ARG A 95 6.12 -3.52 7.27
CA ARG A 95 7.38 -3.79 8.00
C ARG A 95 8.13 -2.51 8.39
N ARG A 96 7.91 -1.43 7.65
CA ARG A 96 8.54 -0.11 7.82
C ARG A 96 7.62 0.91 8.47
N LYS A 97 6.68 0.46 9.33
CA LYS A 97 5.76 1.35 10.07
C LYS A 97 4.99 2.33 9.17
N LEU A 98 4.63 1.87 7.97
CA LEU A 98 3.93 2.56 6.90
C LEU A 98 4.60 3.84 6.37
N GLU A 99 5.83 4.14 6.79
CA GLU A 99 6.55 5.37 6.41
C GLU A 99 7.16 5.31 5.00
N SER A 100 7.68 4.14 4.61
CA SER A 100 8.43 3.99 3.36
C SER A 100 8.41 2.55 2.87
N ASN A 101 9.12 2.28 1.77
CA ASN A 101 9.23 0.98 1.15
C ASN A 101 10.69 0.63 0.86
N ASP A 102 10.99 -0.65 0.54
CA ASP A 102 12.38 -1.09 0.39
C ASP A 102 13.07 -0.37 -0.79
N PHE A 103 12.35 -0.09 -1.88
CA PHE A 103 12.91 0.59 -3.05
C PHE A 103 13.25 2.06 -2.76
N SER A 104 12.33 2.82 -2.16
CA SER A 104 12.60 4.21 -1.78
C SER A 104 13.77 4.31 -0.80
N ILE A 105 13.86 3.39 0.17
CA ILE A 105 14.97 3.36 1.13
C ILE A 105 16.30 3.12 0.40
N TRP A 106 16.36 2.14 -0.50
CA TRP A 106 17.56 1.81 -1.25
C TRP A 106 17.99 2.96 -2.19
N LEU A 107 17.04 3.57 -2.91
CA LEU A 107 17.31 4.72 -3.78
C LEU A 107 17.95 5.89 -3.02
N ALA A 108 17.38 6.26 -1.87
CA ALA A 108 17.90 7.36 -1.07
C ALA A 108 19.27 7.02 -0.44
N ARG A 109 19.40 5.83 0.15
CA ARG A 109 20.60 5.46 0.93
C ARG A 109 21.79 5.07 0.07
N ASP A 110 21.56 4.27 -0.97
CA ASP A 110 22.62 3.63 -1.74
C ASP A 110 22.92 4.36 -3.05
N LEU A 111 21.94 5.08 -3.62
CA LEU A 111 22.10 5.85 -4.86
C LEU A 111 22.01 7.37 -4.68
N GLY A 112 21.70 7.88 -3.49
CA GLY A 112 21.55 9.32 -3.24
C GLY A 112 20.33 9.96 -3.93
N MET A 113 19.36 9.15 -4.36
CA MET A 113 18.20 9.57 -5.16
C MET A 113 17.00 9.89 -4.26
N GLU A 114 17.15 10.90 -3.40
CA GLU A 114 16.12 11.30 -2.42
C GLU A 114 14.82 11.78 -3.08
N GLN A 115 14.92 12.51 -4.21
CA GLN A 115 13.74 13.03 -4.91
C GLN A 115 12.89 11.90 -5.49
N GLU A 116 13.52 10.89 -6.09
CA GLU A 116 12.85 9.72 -6.64
C GLU A 116 12.27 8.85 -5.54
N ALA A 117 13.00 8.68 -4.43
CA ALA A 117 12.51 7.98 -3.25
C ALA A 117 11.21 8.59 -2.73
N GLU A 118 11.15 9.92 -2.62
CA GLU A 118 9.96 10.68 -2.24
C GLU A 118 8.82 10.53 -3.26
N ARG A 119 9.13 10.62 -4.56
CA ARG A 119 8.14 10.41 -5.62
C ARG A 119 7.55 9.00 -5.59
N LEU A 120 8.37 7.98 -5.32
CA LEU A 120 7.91 6.61 -5.10
C LEU A 120 7.01 6.53 -3.85
N ASN A 121 7.38 7.15 -2.74
CA ASN A 121 6.58 7.16 -1.52
C ASN A 121 5.18 7.79 -1.71
N ARG A 122 5.02 8.68 -2.69
CA ARG A 122 3.75 9.31 -3.05
C ARG A 122 2.87 8.49 -3.99
N ILE A 123 3.35 7.36 -4.52
CA ILE A 123 2.50 6.47 -5.34
C ILE A 123 1.34 5.96 -4.48
N ASP A 124 0.12 6.29 -4.92
CA ASP A 124 -1.10 5.71 -4.36
C ASP A 124 -1.27 4.25 -4.82
N ILE A 125 -1.11 3.35 -3.85
CA ILE A 125 -1.18 1.89 -4.02
C ILE A 125 -2.62 1.34 -3.98
N TYR A 126 -3.61 2.13 -3.54
CA TYR A 126 -4.99 1.68 -3.39
C TYR A 126 -5.83 1.92 -4.64
N THR A 127 -5.42 2.88 -5.47
CA THR A 127 -6.08 3.21 -6.74
C THR A 127 -5.41 2.56 -7.96
N SER A 128 -4.38 1.71 -7.74
CA SER A 128 -3.56 1.13 -8.80
C SER A 128 -3.49 -0.40 -8.70
N THR A 129 -3.53 -1.09 -9.84
CA THR A 129 -3.14 -2.50 -9.89
C THR A 129 -1.64 -2.66 -9.64
N LEU A 130 -1.16 -3.85 -9.27
CA LEU A 130 0.28 -4.11 -9.07
C LEU A 130 1.11 -3.79 -10.33
N ASP A 131 0.61 -4.13 -11.51
CA ASP A 131 1.24 -3.73 -12.78
C ASP A 131 1.20 -2.21 -13.00
N GLY A 132 0.12 -1.56 -12.58
CA GLY A 132 0.03 -0.10 -12.58
C GLY A 132 1.10 0.54 -11.69
N VAL A 133 1.29 0.02 -10.47
CA VAL A 133 2.34 0.45 -9.54
C VAL A 133 3.72 0.24 -10.16
N ARG A 134 4.00 -0.94 -10.74
CA ARG A 134 5.26 -1.21 -11.45
C ARG A 134 5.54 -0.18 -12.54
N ARG A 135 4.55 0.11 -13.40
CA ARG A 135 4.71 1.10 -14.48
C ARG A 135 5.02 2.49 -13.92
N LYS A 136 4.33 2.93 -12.88
CA LYS A 136 4.58 4.23 -12.22
C LYS A 136 5.99 4.32 -11.65
N ILE A 137 6.46 3.26 -10.97
CA ILE A 137 7.83 3.19 -10.45
C ILE A 137 8.83 3.36 -11.61
N ILE A 138 8.70 2.55 -12.66
CA ILE A 138 9.62 2.61 -13.81
C ILE A 138 9.60 4.01 -14.45
N GLN A 139 8.43 4.61 -14.64
CA GLN A 139 8.30 5.95 -15.21
C GLN A 139 9.00 7.02 -14.38
N ILE A 140 8.87 6.98 -13.04
CA ILE A 140 9.55 7.91 -12.14
C ILE A 140 11.07 7.75 -12.29
N LEU A 141 11.57 6.52 -12.26
CA LEU A 141 13.01 6.25 -12.33
C LEU A 141 13.61 6.61 -13.69
N GLN A 142 12.89 6.37 -14.79
CA GLN A 142 13.35 6.75 -16.12
C GLN A 142 13.39 8.27 -16.30
N SER A 143 12.48 9.01 -15.67
CA SER A 143 12.51 10.48 -15.73
C SER A 143 13.70 11.11 -15.00
N ALA A 144 14.41 10.36 -14.15
CA ALA A 144 15.58 10.84 -13.41
C ALA A 144 16.90 10.72 -14.19
N VAL A 145 16.89 10.01 -15.34
CA VAL A 145 18.07 9.78 -16.18
C VAL A 145 18.16 10.77 -17.35
N ASN A 146 17.09 11.54 -17.58
CA ASN A 146 16.99 12.53 -18.66
C ASN A 146 17.30 13.95 -18.18
#